data_AF-A0A1T3NQQ5-F1
#
_entry.id   AF-A0A1T3NQQ5-F1
#
_cell.length_a   1.000
_cell.length_b   1.000
_cell.length_c   1.000
_cell.angle_alpha   90.00
_cell.angle_beta   90.00
_cell.angle_gamma   90.00
#
_symmetry.space_group_name_H-M   'P 1'
#
loop_
_entity.id
_entity.type
_entity.pdbx_description
1 polymer ?
#
loop_
_entity_poly.entity_id
_entity_poly.type
_entity_poly.pdbx_seq_one_letter_code
_entity_poly.pdbx_strand_id
1 'polypeptide(L)'
;MPVTRLAARSMLAVAVVAAMGLGAPQAQADETGEGAAVEISAGADAATRSVAAADPAAVKAAAVVCGNGYILENAFRLPDASNRLGTLFTYRIPSPDNIPDNDPTCAIFDNNTSGSKWMKLKLCSNWIADGCAEDSGNFSSYAGPVYRARGGCGKVYAIMRTSAGGTVLIDAIRNATNCD
;
A
#
# COMPACT_ATOMS: atom_id res chain seq x y z
N MET A 1 2.90 -29.60 72.77
CA MET A 1 2.30 -28.30 72.40
C MET A 1 0.98 -28.57 71.68
N PRO A 2 -0.19 -28.22 72.25
CA PRO A 2 -1.49 -28.65 71.74
C PRO A 2 -2.25 -27.57 70.93
N VAL A 3 -2.89 -28.04 69.84
CA VAL A 3 -4.28 -27.88 69.37
C VAL A 3 -4.91 -26.46 69.18
N THR A 4 -5.08 -26.11 67.90
CA THR A 4 -6.29 -25.65 67.16
C THR A 4 -7.29 -24.67 67.81
N ARG A 5 -7.68 -23.61 67.07
CA ARG A 5 -9.10 -23.22 66.80
C ARG A 5 -9.25 -22.07 65.77
N LEU A 6 -10.20 -22.31 64.84
CA LEU A 6 -10.83 -21.35 63.91
C LEU A 6 -11.54 -20.20 64.65
N ALA A 7 -11.64 -19.03 64.01
CA ALA A 7 -12.84 -18.19 64.08
C ALA A 7 -12.94 -17.23 62.89
N ALA A 8 -14.03 -17.37 62.14
CA ALA A 8 -14.50 -16.45 61.13
C ALA A 8 -15.45 -15.39 61.74
N ARG A 9 -15.75 -14.36 60.93
CA ARG A 9 -16.89 -13.40 60.97
C ARG A 9 -16.55 -11.98 61.40
N SER A 10 -16.80 -11.04 60.49
CA SER A 10 -17.76 -9.90 60.60
C SER A 10 -17.48 -8.94 59.43
N MET A 11 -18.28 -8.94 58.36
CA MET A 11 -19.43 -8.06 58.09
C MET A 11 -19.16 -6.54 58.13
N LEU A 12 -19.31 -5.95 56.92
CA LEU A 12 -19.88 -4.64 56.58
C LEU A 12 -19.19 -3.35 57.07
N ALA A 13 -18.63 -2.62 56.10
CA ALA A 13 -18.86 -1.19 55.97
C ALA A 13 -18.82 -0.80 54.49
N VAL A 14 -19.99 -0.54 53.91
CA VAL A 14 -20.12 0.23 52.68
C VAL A 14 -19.89 1.69 53.06
N ALA A 15 -18.79 2.29 52.58
CA ALA A 15 -18.60 3.72 52.58
C ALA A 15 -18.51 4.17 51.12
N VAL A 16 -19.66 4.57 50.56
CA VAL A 16 -19.73 5.35 49.32
C VAL A 16 -19.17 6.74 49.65
N VAL A 17 -17.93 7.00 49.25
CA VAL A 17 -17.43 8.37 49.12
C VAL A 17 -17.42 8.69 47.63
N ALA A 18 -18.42 9.44 47.21
CA ALA A 18 -18.46 10.09 45.92
C ALA A 18 -17.34 11.14 45.86
N ALA A 19 -16.19 10.77 45.31
CA ALA A 19 -15.19 11.74 44.88
C ALA A 19 -15.56 12.18 43.45
N MET A 20 -16.38 13.22 43.36
CA MET A 20 -16.48 14.02 42.14
C MET A 20 -15.16 14.78 41.96
N GLY A 21 -14.66 14.80 40.72
CA GLY A 21 -13.82 15.88 40.24
C GLY A 21 -12.32 15.69 40.46
N LEU A 22 -11.70 14.98 39.52
CA LEU A 22 -10.70 15.53 38.61
C LEU A 22 -10.44 14.43 37.59
N GLY A 23 -11.35 14.33 36.61
CA GLY A 23 -10.99 13.72 35.34
C GLY A 23 -9.89 14.59 34.77
N ALA A 24 -8.63 14.25 35.05
CA ALA A 24 -7.59 14.57 34.10
C ALA A 24 -8.10 14.03 32.76
N PRO A 25 -8.10 14.82 31.67
CA PRO A 25 -8.27 14.22 30.37
C PRO A 25 -7.14 13.19 30.29
N GLN A 26 -7.49 11.91 30.43
CA GLN A 26 -6.68 10.88 29.81
C GLN A 26 -6.88 11.19 28.33
N ALA A 27 -6.04 12.09 27.84
CA ALA A 27 -5.59 12.04 26.47
C ALA A 27 -5.12 10.60 26.33
N GLN A 28 -6.03 9.75 25.87
CA GLN A 28 -5.64 8.64 25.05
C GLN A 28 -4.87 9.33 23.94
N ALA A 29 -3.54 9.40 24.12
CA ALA A 29 -2.66 9.37 22.99
C ALA A 29 -3.11 8.11 22.27
N ASP A 30 -3.98 8.34 21.27
CA ASP A 30 -4.22 7.40 20.21
C ASP A 30 -2.81 7.04 19.77
N GLU A 31 -2.37 5.82 20.10
CA GLU A 31 -1.15 5.26 19.54
C GLU A 31 -1.39 4.93 18.06
N THR A 32 -2.03 5.81 17.31
CA THR A 32 -1.88 5.96 15.87
C THR A 32 -0.54 6.65 15.58
N GLY A 33 0.53 6.06 16.10
CA GLY A 33 1.83 6.08 15.44
C GLY A 33 1.86 5.16 14.22
N GLU A 34 0.75 4.50 13.89
CA GLU A 34 0.58 3.70 12.68
C GLU A 34 0.02 4.60 11.57
N GLY A 35 0.90 5.32 10.86
CA GLY A 35 0.45 6.32 9.87
C GLY A 35 -0.66 5.80 8.94
N ALA A 36 -1.65 6.64 8.68
CA ALA A 36 -2.92 6.31 8.03
C ALA A 36 -2.81 5.22 6.96
N ALA A 37 -3.70 4.23 7.03
CA ALA A 37 -3.81 3.18 6.02
C ALA A 37 -4.04 3.80 4.64
N VAL A 38 -3.35 3.28 3.62
CA VAL A 38 -3.56 3.71 2.23
C VAL A 38 -4.98 3.38 1.82
N GLU A 39 -5.71 4.37 1.32
CA GLU A 39 -7.04 4.16 0.77
C GLU A 39 -6.97 3.24 -0.45
N ILE A 40 -7.85 2.24 -0.50
CA ILE A 40 -7.95 1.30 -1.61
C ILE A 40 -9.15 1.70 -2.46
N SER A 41 -8.91 1.96 -3.75
CA SER A 41 -9.93 2.29 -4.73
C SER A 41 -11.09 1.30 -4.72
N ALA A 42 -12.31 1.81 -4.93
CA ALA A 42 -13.48 0.95 -5.13
C ALA A 42 -13.30 -0.01 -6.33
N GLY A 43 -12.56 0.42 -7.36
CA GLY A 43 -12.25 -0.36 -8.56
C GLY A 43 -11.18 -1.44 -8.37
N ALA A 44 -10.48 -1.46 -7.23
CA ALA A 44 -9.45 -2.45 -6.94
C ALA A 44 -10.04 -3.85 -6.77
N ASP A 45 -9.46 -4.81 -7.48
CA ASP A 45 -9.92 -6.19 -7.51
C ASP A 45 -9.54 -6.99 -6.24
N ALA A 46 -10.06 -8.22 -6.15
CA ALA A 46 -9.80 -9.09 -5.01
C ALA A 46 -8.31 -9.44 -4.85
N ALA A 47 -7.56 -9.55 -5.95
CA ALA A 47 -6.14 -9.82 -5.92
C ALA A 47 -5.36 -8.64 -5.31
N THR A 48 -5.68 -7.41 -5.71
CA THR A 48 -5.09 -6.19 -5.18
C THR A 48 -5.40 -6.02 -3.70
N ARG A 49 -6.67 -6.24 -3.31
CA ARG A 49 -7.08 -6.21 -1.89
C ARG A 49 -6.36 -7.27 -1.06
N SER A 50 -6.16 -8.47 -1.63
CA SER A 50 -5.40 -9.54 -0.98
C SER A 50 -3.93 -9.15 -0.77
N VAL A 51 -3.28 -8.51 -1.76
CA VAL A 51 -1.91 -8.00 -1.58
C VAL A 51 -1.87 -6.91 -0.52
N ALA A 52 -2.83 -5.97 -0.53
CA ALA A 52 -2.89 -4.90 0.46
C ALA A 52 -3.09 -5.40 1.89
N ALA A 53 -3.89 -6.46 2.08
CA ALA A 53 -4.07 -7.10 3.37
C ALA A 53 -2.85 -7.91 3.81
N ALA A 54 -2.14 -8.56 2.88
CA ALA A 54 -0.98 -9.39 3.19
C ALA A 54 0.29 -8.57 3.46
N ASP A 55 0.43 -7.41 2.82
CA ASP A 55 1.61 -6.55 2.90
C ASP A 55 1.23 -5.05 2.90
N PRO A 56 0.56 -4.57 3.96
CA PRO A 56 0.14 -3.18 4.06
C PRO A 56 1.34 -2.21 4.12
N ALA A 57 2.51 -2.68 4.58
CA ALA A 57 3.72 -1.89 4.66
C ALA A 57 4.30 -1.57 3.27
N ALA A 58 4.36 -2.56 2.36
CA ALA A 58 4.81 -2.31 0.99
C ALA A 58 3.87 -1.35 0.23
N VAL A 59 2.55 -1.54 0.40
CA VAL A 59 1.55 -0.63 -0.19
C VAL A 59 1.74 0.79 0.32
N LYS A 60 1.90 0.96 1.64
CA LYS A 60 2.15 2.28 2.23
C LYS A 60 3.47 2.90 1.75
N ALA A 61 4.54 2.13 1.68
CA ALA A 61 5.83 2.61 1.20
C ALA A 61 5.71 3.13 -0.25
N ALA A 62 5.09 2.35 -1.14
CA ALA A 62 4.87 2.76 -2.53
C ALA A 62 3.94 3.99 -2.64
N ALA A 63 2.89 4.08 -1.83
CA ALA A 63 1.98 5.23 -1.80
C ALA A 63 2.69 6.52 -1.36
N VAL A 64 3.55 6.46 -0.33
CA VAL A 64 4.35 7.62 0.14
C VAL A 64 5.23 8.17 -0.98
N VAL A 65 5.78 7.30 -1.82
CA VAL A 65 6.61 7.71 -2.96
C VAL A 65 5.78 8.40 -4.05
N CYS A 66 4.53 7.97 -4.26
CA CYS A 66 3.58 8.65 -5.16
C CYS A 66 3.08 9.99 -4.63
N GLY A 67 3.07 10.18 -3.30
CA GLY A 67 2.66 11.40 -2.65
C GLY A 67 1.18 11.43 -2.26
N ASN A 68 0.75 12.58 -1.74
CA ASN A 68 -0.57 12.72 -1.12
C ASN A 68 -1.73 12.63 -2.13
N GLY A 69 -2.86 12.06 -1.68
CA GLY A 69 -4.10 11.95 -2.46
C GLY A 69 -4.18 10.75 -3.40
N TYR A 70 -3.06 10.03 -3.58
CA TYR A 70 -3.02 8.80 -4.36
C TYR A 70 -3.63 7.63 -3.59
N ILE A 71 -4.62 6.98 -4.20
CA ILE A 71 -5.28 5.78 -3.66
C ILE A 71 -4.84 4.54 -4.45
N LEU A 72 -4.75 3.39 -3.78
CA LEU A 72 -4.31 2.14 -4.40
C LEU A 72 -5.34 1.66 -5.41
N GLU A 73 -4.92 1.47 -6.65
CA GLU A 73 -5.78 0.96 -7.72
C GLU A 73 -5.44 -0.50 -8.06
N ASN A 74 -4.16 -0.80 -8.29
CA ASN A 74 -3.73 -2.17 -8.59
C ASN A 74 -2.47 -2.55 -7.80
N ALA A 75 -2.37 -3.84 -7.46
CA ALA A 75 -1.16 -4.46 -6.93
C ALA A 75 -0.93 -5.83 -7.58
N PHE A 76 -0.26 -5.84 -8.73
CA PHE A 76 -0.01 -7.07 -9.49
C PHE A 76 1.25 -7.77 -9.00
N ARG A 77 1.12 -9.02 -8.53
CA ARG A 77 2.27 -9.91 -8.29
C ARG A 77 2.75 -10.46 -9.63
N LEU A 78 4.03 -10.24 -9.93
CA LEU A 78 4.64 -10.54 -11.23
C LEU A 78 5.82 -11.51 -11.10
N PRO A 79 6.03 -12.41 -12.09
CA PRO A 79 5.17 -12.68 -13.24
C PRO A 79 3.78 -13.25 -12.86
N ASP A 80 3.69 -13.95 -11.73
CA ASP A 80 2.46 -14.49 -11.18
C ASP A 80 2.50 -14.55 -9.64
N ALA A 81 1.40 -15.01 -9.04
CA ALA A 81 1.24 -15.06 -7.58
C ALA A 81 2.13 -16.12 -6.90
N SER A 82 2.48 -17.21 -7.58
CA SER A 82 3.22 -18.35 -7.04
C SER A 82 4.73 -18.15 -7.13
N ASN A 83 5.20 -17.38 -8.11
CA ASN A 83 6.59 -17.03 -8.31
C ASN A 83 6.76 -15.51 -8.36
N ARG A 84 6.39 -14.81 -7.28
CA ARG A 84 6.46 -13.35 -7.21
C ARG A 84 7.92 -12.89 -7.17
N LEU A 85 8.41 -12.32 -8.27
CA LEU A 85 9.71 -11.66 -8.40
C LEU A 85 9.60 -10.13 -8.26
N GLY A 86 8.41 -9.56 -8.47
CA GLY A 86 8.15 -8.14 -8.24
C GLY A 86 6.67 -7.86 -8.03
N THR A 87 6.37 -6.66 -7.57
CA THR A 87 4.99 -6.15 -7.52
C THR A 87 4.87 -4.85 -8.27
N LEU A 88 3.97 -4.81 -9.23
CA LEU A 88 3.60 -3.58 -9.91
C LEU A 88 2.42 -2.95 -9.17
N PHE A 89 2.66 -1.80 -8.55
CA PHE A 89 1.63 -0.97 -7.96
C PHE A 89 1.24 0.15 -8.91
N THR A 90 -0.06 0.42 -8.99
CA THR A 90 -0.57 1.66 -9.56
C THR A 90 -1.47 2.35 -8.57
N TYR A 91 -1.32 3.66 -8.50
CA TYR A 91 -2.13 4.54 -7.69
C TYR A 91 -2.74 5.61 -8.58
N ARG A 92 -3.93 6.06 -8.23
CA ARG A 92 -4.60 7.15 -8.95
C ARG A 92 -5.15 8.20 -8.02
N ILE A 93 -5.39 9.38 -8.55
CA ILE A 93 -6.27 10.37 -7.94
C ILE A 93 -7.56 10.35 -8.78
N PRO A 94 -8.72 10.00 -8.20
CA PRO A 94 -9.98 10.08 -8.93
C PRO A 94 -10.24 11.51 -9.43
N SER A 95 -10.45 11.64 -10.73
CA SER A 95 -10.75 12.91 -11.37
C SER A 95 -12.16 13.40 -10.98
N PRO A 96 -12.36 14.73 -10.83
CA PRO A 96 -13.65 15.28 -10.41
C PRO A 96 -14.75 15.14 -11.47
N ASP A 97 -14.38 14.94 -12.74
CA ASP A 97 -15.28 14.70 -13.86
C ASP A 97 -15.69 13.21 -13.97
N ASN A 98 -15.15 12.33 -13.10
CA ASN A 98 -15.36 10.89 -13.12
C ASN A 98 -15.03 10.27 -14.49
N ILE A 99 -14.04 10.82 -15.19
CA ILE A 99 -13.52 10.27 -16.45
C ILE A 99 -12.22 9.55 -16.13
N PRO A 100 -12.20 8.20 -16.07
CA PRO A 100 -11.02 7.47 -15.62
C PRO A 100 -9.77 7.79 -16.45
N ASP A 101 -9.90 8.07 -17.75
CA ASP A 101 -8.78 8.50 -18.61
C ASP A 101 -8.05 9.75 -18.11
N ASN A 102 -8.75 10.62 -17.37
CA ASN A 102 -8.21 11.88 -16.85
C ASN A 102 -7.57 11.74 -15.48
N ASP A 103 -7.66 10.57 -14.84
CA ASP A 103 -7.09 10.34 -13.53
C ASP A 103 -5.57 10.50 -13.58
N PRO A 104 -4.98 11.36 -12.72
CA PRO A 104 -3.56 11.35 -12.48
C PRO A 104 -3.14 9.99 -11.92
N THR A 105 -2.13 9.37 -12.53
CA THR A 105 -1.65 8.04 -12.14
C THR A 105 -0.18 8.06 -11.79
N CYS A 106 0.17 7.30 -10.76
CA CYS A 106 1.54 6.99 -10.37
C CYS A 106 1.74 5.48 -10.42
N ALA A 107 2.86 5.03 -10.97
CA ALA A 107 3.26 3.63 -10.96
C ALA A 107 4.58 3.43 -10.21
N ILE A 108 4.67 2.33 -9.47
CA ILE A 108 5.87 1.85 -8.78
C ILE A 108 6.04 0.37 -9.08
N PHE A 109 7.27 -0.06 -9.38
CA PHE A 109 7.57 -1.47 -9.61
C PHE A 109 8.60 -1.96 -8.62
N ASP A 110 8.15 -2.73 -7.63
CA ASP A 110 8.96 -3.28 -6.56
C ASP A 110 9.80 -4.46 -7.02
N ASN A 111 11.04 -4.51 -6.53
CA ASN A 111 11.93 -5.65 -6.66
C ASN A 111 11.74 -6.58 -5.45
N ASN A 112 11.08 -7.72 -5.67
CA ASN A 112 10.93 -8.76 -4.64
C ASN A 112 11.96 -9.89 -4.80
N THR A 113 13.09 -9.63 -5.48
CA THR A 113 14.22 -10.54 -5.60
C THR A 113 15.36 -10.14 -4.67
N SER A 114 16.38 -11.00 -4.53
CA SER A 114 17.62 -10.64 -3.86
C SER A 114 18.54 -9.82 -4.78
N GLY A 115 19.05 -8.70 -4.28
CA GLY A 115 20.00 -7.84 -4.98
C GLY A 115 19.41 -7.05 -6.14
N SER A 116 20.22 -6.16 -6.72
CA SER A 116 19.78 -5.29 -7.80
C SER A 116 19.41 -6.07 -9.06
N LYS A 117 18.36 -5.60 -9.74
CA LYS A 117 17.95 -6.06 -11.07
C LYS A 117 17.91 -4.89 -12.01
N TRP A 118 18.12 -5.16 -13.30
CA TRP A 118 17.80 -4.16 -14.30
C TRP A 118 16.29 -4.14 -14.47
N MET A 119 15.66 -3.00 -14.20
CA MET A 119 14.22 -2.84 -14.28
C MET A 119 13.89 -1.67 -15.19
N LYS A 120 12.74 -1.76 -15.84
CA LYS A 120 12.13 -0.66 -16.58
C LYS A 120 10.65 -0.60 -16.22
N LEU A 121 10.22 0.57 -15.80
CA LEU A 121 8.82 0.91 -15.57
C LEU A 121 8.43 2.00 -16.57
N LYS A 122 7.35 1.80 -17.31
CA LYS A 122 6.84 2.79 -18.27
C LYS A 122 5.33 2.94 -18.10
N LEU A 123 4.85 4.17 -18.00
CA LEU A 123 3.43 4.52 -17.89
C LEU A 123 3.03 5.39 -19.09
N CYS A 124 2.15 4.85 -19.91
CA CYS A 124 1.58 5.50 -21.08
C CYS A 124 0.16 5.97 -20.77
N SER A 125 -0.21 7.14 -21.29
CA SER A 125 -1.58 7.62 -21.26
C SER A 125 -2.38 6.95 -22.37
N ASN A 126 -3.69 6.86 -22.21
CA ASN A 126 -4.59 6.52 -23.31
C ASN A 126 -4.67 7.68 -24.34
N TRP A 127 -4.33 8.91 -23.94
CA TRP A 127 -4.25 10.06 -24.83
C TRP A 127 -2.90 10.10 -25.58
N ILE A 128 -2.96 9.95 -26.90
CA ILE A 128 -1.76 9.93 -27.77
C ILE A 128 -0.89 11.18 -27.58
N ALA A 129 -1.52 12.35 -27.43
CA ALA A 129 -0.82 13.63 -27.30
C ALA A 129 0.06 13.73 -26.05
N ASP A 130 -0.23 12.94 -25.00
CA ASP A 130 0.51 13.06 -23.74
C ASP A 130 1.75 12.15 -23.72
N GLY A 131 1.84 11.16 -24.60
CA GLY A 131 3.00 10.26 -24.73
C GLY A 131 3.12 9.20 -23.62
N CYS A 132 4.36 8.85 -23.24
CA CYS A 132 4.71 7.91 -22.17
C CYS A 132 5.83 8.48 -21.30
N ALA A 133 5.83 8.16 -20.00
CA ALA A 133 6.97 8.41 -19.12
C ALA A 133 7.59 7.07 -18.70
N GLU A 134 8.89 7.05 -18.41
CA GLU A 134 9.58 5.84 -17.98
C GLU A 134 10.72 6.11 -17.00
N ASP A 135 11.01 5.10 -16.20
CA ASP A 135 12.20 5.00 -15.35
C ASP A 135 12.86 3.64 -15.61
N SER A 136 14.19 3.64 -15.75
CA SER A 136 14.93 2.40 -16.00
C SER A 136 16.37 2.46 -15.52
N GLY A 137 16.88 1.31 -15.08
CA GLY A 137 18.18 1.23 -14.43
C GLY A 137 18.33 -0.02 -13.58
N ASN A 138 19.39 -0.05 -12.77
CA ASN A 138 19.61 -1.12 -11.81
C ASN A 138 19.05 -0.71 -10.45
N PHE A 139 18.03 -1.41 -9.98
CA PHE A 139 17.33 -1.08 -8.73
C PHE A 139 17.39 -2.26 -7.76
N SER A 140 17.77 -1.97 -6.51
CA SER A 140 17.71 -2.92 -5.40
C SER A 140 16.32 -3.00 -4.78
N SER A 141 15.55 -1.92 -4.85
CA SER A 141 14.30 -1.78 -4.09
C SER A 141 13.10 -1.64 -5.02
N TYR A 142 13.06 -0.62 -5.87
CA TYR A 142 11.98 -0.39 -6.81
C TYR A 142 12.42 0.50 -7.97
N ALA A 143 11.70 0.45 -9.09
CA ALA A 143 11.73 1.44 -10.17
C ALA A 143 10.50 2.36 -10.07
N GLY A 144 10.65 3.63 -10.43
CA GLY A 144 9.64 4.67 -10.27
C GLY A 144 9.97 5.69 -9.15
N PRO A 145 9.07 6.62 -8.83
CA PRO A 145 7.71 6.75 -9.35
C PRO A 145 7.69 7.22 -10.81
N VAL A 146 6.82 6.62 -11.61
CA VAL A 146 6.50 7.11 -12.95
C VAL A 146 5.10 7.70 -12.93
N TYR A 147 5.01 9.02 -13.19
CA TYR A 147 3.77 9.77 -13.14
C TYR A 147 3.22 10.08 -14.51
N ARG A 148 1.89 10.20 -14.58
CA ARG A 148 1.16 10.84 -15.68
C ARG A 148 -0.02 11.63 -15.17
N ALA A 149 -0.16 12.86 -15.67
CA ALA A 149 -1.27 13.74 -15.35
C ALA A 149 -2.62 13.18 -15.82
N ARG A 150 -2.63 12.44 -16.94
CA ARG A 150 -3.76 11.65 -17.45
C ARG A 150 -3.28 10.23 -17.71
N GLY A 151 -3.11 9.46 -16.65
CA GLY A 151 -2.55 8.11 -16.72
C GLY A 151 -3.60 7.02 -16.62
N GLY A 152 -4.83 7.35 -16.20
CA GLY A 152 -5.90 6.38 -16.11
C GLY A 152 -6.28 5.80 -17.49
N CYS A 153 -6.75 4.56 -17.47
CA CYS A 153 -6.94 3.67 -18.63
C CYS A 153 -5.71 3.47 -19.53
N GLY A 154 -4.58 4.06 -19.17
CA GLY A 154 -3.31 3.89 -19.83
C GLY A 154 -2.75 2.48 -19.67
N LYS A 155 -1.56 2.27 -20.24
CA LYS A 155 -0.82 1.01 -20.12
C LYS A 155 0.42 1.21 -19.27
N VAL A 156 0.70 0.23 -18.42
CA VAL A 156 1.90 0.16 -17.59
C VAL A 156 2.71 -1.04 -17.99
N TYR A 157 3.98 -0.80 -18.28
CA TYR A 157 4.95 -1.82 -18.65
C TYR A 157 5.90 -2.01 -17.47
N ALA A 158 6.01 -3.24 -16.99
CA ALA A 158 6.95 -3.64 -15.95
C ALA A 158 7.88 -4.71 -16.52
N ILE A 159 9.15 -4.35 -16.70
CA ILE A 159 10.18 -5.23 -17.24
C ILE A 159 11.26 -5.41 -16.20
N MET A 160 11.68 -6.64 -15.95
CA MET A 160 12.79 -6.99 -15.06
C MET A 160 13.72 -7.97 -15.74
N ARG A 161 15.02 -7.73 -15.63
CA ARG A 161 16.09 -8.58 -16.15
C ARG A 161 17.16 -8.79 -15.08
N THR A 162 17.94 -9.87 -15.21
CA THR A 162 19.08 -10.12 -14.32
C THR A 162 20.11 -8.99 -14.36
N SER A 163 20.32 -8.40 -15.54
CA SER A 163 21.17 -7.22 -15.80
C SER A 163 20.72 -6.53 -17.08
N ALA A 164 21.32 -5.37 -17.41
CA ALA A 164 21.09 -4.73 -18.70
C ALA A 164 21.47 -5.69 -19.85
N GLY A 165 20.49 -6.04 -20.70
CA GLY A 165 20.66 -7.03 -21.76
C GLY A 165 20.69 -8.51 -21.30
N GLY A 166 20.53 -8.77 -20.00
CA GLY A 166 20.48 -10.12 -19.44
C GLY A 166 19.13 -10.83 -19.61
N THR A 167 19.00 -12.00 -18.99
CA THR A 167 17.79 -12.84 -19.02
C THR A 167 16.56 -12.09 -18.49
N VAL A 168 15.45 -12.19 -19.21
CA VAL A 168 14.15 -11.64 -18.81
C VAL A 168 13.57 -12.45 -17.66
N LEU A 169 13.22 -11.76 -16.58
CA LEU A 169 12.56 -12.31 -15.41
C LEU A 169 11.08 -11.93 -15.38
N ILE A 170 10.77 -10.69 -15.75
CA ILE A 170 9.41 -10.16 -15.90
C ILE A 170 9.36 -9.38 -17.20
N ASP A 171 8.30 -9.62 -17.99
CA ASP A 171 7.88 -8.78 -19.11
C ASP A 171 6.35 -8.72 -19.07
N ALA A 172 5.82 -7.67 -18.45
CA ALA A 172 4.40 -7.55 -18.18
C ALA A 172 3.86 -6.21 -18.68
N ILE A 173 2.67 -6.26 -19.29
CA ILE A 173 1.85 -5.10 -19.65
C ILE A 173 0.53 -5.22 -18.89
N ARG A 174 0.13 -4.16 -18.20
CA ARG A 174 -1.12 -4.08 -17.43
C ARG A 174 -1.85 -2.77 -17.73
N ASN A 175 -3.15 -2.75 -17.44
CA ASN A 175 -3.89 -1.50 -17.39
C ASN A 175 -3.44 -0.70 -16.16
N ALA A 176 -3.35 0.62 -16.32
CA ALA A 176 -2.98 1.52 -15.24
C ALA A 176 -4.06 1.60 -14.16
N THR A 177 -5.33 1.53 -14.57
CA THR A 177 -6.51 1.55 -13.72
C THR A 177 -7.56 0.61 -14.30
N ASN A 178 -8.62 0.34 -13.55
CA ASN A 178 -9.79 -0.36 -14.07
C ASN A 178 -10.62 0.59 -14.95
N CYS A 179 -10.87 0.20 -16.20
CA CYS A 179 -11.57 1.02 -17.20
C CYS A 179 -12.53 0.22 -18.08
N ASP A 180 -12.86 -1.00 -17.64
CA ASP A 180 -13.80 -1.89 -18.31
C ASP A 180 -15.21 -1.74 -17.72
#